data_AF-A0A8T1V4C8-F1
#
_entry.id   AF-A0A8T1V4C8-F1
#
_cell.length_a   1.000
_cell.length_b   1.000
_cell.length_c   1.000
_cell.angle_alpha   90.00
_cell.angle_beta   90.00
_cell.angle_gamma   90.00
#
_symmetry.space_group_name_H-M   'P 1'
#
loop_
_entity.id
_entity.type
_entity.pdbx_description
1 polymer ?
#
loop_
_entity_poly.entity_id
_entity_poly.type
_entity_poly.pdbx_seq_one_letter_code
_entity_poly.pdbx_strand_id
1 'polypeptide(L)'
;MTLPGASLLRALAVTTSLVGVTTCSAAPVADAHRAVSVYDATVSELSPKPPGAFDMYILAQSWQPAFCLGKEQQFPGCRAPQSYWRSHLTLHGLWPELAGSAPPSFCSGEAFDADKIERELGIDALHQYWPDVKYSEASPQYADFWKHEWTRHGTCSGLEQVAYFTHAINLERNETLAPTPQLVQDHVGGQVDVKTLRAAFGDAALKCQHSHGSGGVEGGAKHATVFSQVFTCWQKDARNVPTQRCPCPPHIHSEDTCGKGSVTIPAFPAAAAAANGDD
;
A
#
# COMPACT_ATOMS: atom_id res chain seq x y z
N MET A 1 -36.72 1.00 -73.27
CA MET A 1 -35.87 2.07 -72.69
C MET A 1 -36.38 2.32 -71.26
N THR A 2 -35.88 1.59 -70.25
CA THR A 2 -34.79 1.99 -69.30
C THR A 2 -35.21 3.20 -68.46
N LEU A 3 -35.34 3.20 -67.12
CA LEU A 3 -34.61 2.58 -66.00
C LEU A 3 -35.50 2.47 -64.72
N PRO A 4 -35.22 1.60 -63.73
CA PRO A 4 -35.83 1.67 -62.39
C PRO A 4 -34.99 2.48 -61.39
N GLY A 5 -35.66 3.15 -60.45
CA GLY A 5 -35.08 4.01 -59.43
C GLY A 5 -34.32 3.28 -58.33
N ALA A 6 -33.19 3.85 -57.90
CA ALA A 6 -32.38 3.36 -56.79
C ALA A 6 -32.81 4.01 -55.47
N SER A 7 -33.10 3.17 -54.47
CA SER A 7 -33.37 3.55 -53.09
C SER A 7 -32.04 3.72 -52.33
N LEU A 8 -31.81 4.90 -51.74
CA LEU A 8 -30.63 5.17 -50.90
C LEU A 8 -30.96 4.84 -49.43
N LEU A 9 -30.46 3.70 -48.94
CA LEU A 9 -30.32 3.47 -47.50
C LEU A 9 -29.09 4.25 -46.99
N ARG A 10 -29.30 5.21 -46.09
CA ARG A 10 -28.23 5.82 -45.29
C ARG A 10 -27.85 4.86 -44.16
N ALA A 11 -26.64 4.32 -44.20
CA ALA A 11 -26.04 3.64 -43.06
C ALA A 11 -25.59 4.68 -42.01
N LEU A 12 -26.08 4.58 -40.77
CA LEU A 12 -25.51 5.31 -39.64
C LEU A 12 -24.20 4.61 -39.23
N ALA A 13 -23.08 5.32 -39.34
CA ALA A 13 -21.82 4.89 -38.77
C ALA A 13 -21.86 5.12 -37.25
N VAL A 14 -21.85 4.03 -36.47
CA VAL A 14 -21.57 4.08 -35.03
C VAL A 14 -20.07 4.21 -34.87
N THR A 15 -19.60 5.38 -34.47
CA THR A 15 -18.20 5.58 -34.09
C THR A 15 -17.98 5.03 -32.70
N THR A 16 -17.41 3.84 -32.59
CA THR A 16 -16.84 3.34 -31.34
C THR A 16 -15.57 4.13 -31.03
N SER A 17 -15.63 5.04 -30.06
CA SER A 17 -14.44 5.67 -29.50
C SER A 17 -13.60 4.60 -28.79
N LEU A 18 -12.41 4.33 -29.34
CA LEU A 18 -11.37 3.58 -28.64
C LEU A 18 -10.90 4.39 -27.43
N VAL A 19 -11.35 4.00 -26.24
CA VAL A 19 -10.71 4.43 -24.99
C VAL A 19 -9.34 3.76 -24.97
N GLY A 20 -8.28 4.56 -25.12
CA GLY A 20 -6.91 4.08 -25.00
C GLY A 20 -6.69 3.53 -23.60
N VAL A 21 -6.55 2.20 -23.48
CA VAL A 21 -6.11 1.57 -22.24
C VAL A 21 -4.60 1.80 -22.17
N THR A 22 -4.15 2.78 -21.39
CA THR A 22 -2.74 2.96 -21.07
C THR A 22 -2.32 1.74 -20.25
N THR A 23 -1.65 0.78 -20.87
CA THR A 23 -1.10 -0.37 -20.15
C THR A 23 0.12 0.08 -19.35
N CYS A 24 0.33 -0.53 -18.19
CA CYS A 24 1.56 -0.42 -17.42
C CYS A 24 2.67 -1.14 -18.21
N SER A 25 3.18 -0.52 -19.27
CA SER A 25 4.14 -1.17 -20.18
C SER A 25 5.56 -0.77 -19.80
N ALA A 26 6.29 -1.68 -19.18
CA ALA A 26 7.73 -1.56 -18.95
C ALA A 26 8.50 -1.98 -20.21
N ALA A 27 9.55 -1.25 -20.56
CA ALA A 27 10.59 -1.75 -21.47
C ALA A 27 11.45 -2.79 -20.71
N PRO A 28 11.93 -3.87 -21.35
CA PRO A 28 12.79 -4.84 -20.68
C PRO A 28 14.15 -4.21 -20.40
N VAL A 29 14.56 -4.19 -19.13
CA VAL A 29 15.93 -3.85 -18.72
C VAL A 29 16.50 -5.04 -17.97
N ALA A 30 17.69 -5.50 -18.40
CA ALA A 30 18.46 -6.50 -17.67
C ALA A 30 19.41 -5.79 -16.71
N ASP A 31 19.39 -6.12 -15.42
CA ASP A 31 20.65 -6.42 -14.71
C ASP A 31 20.43 -7.15 -13.37
N ALA A 32 21.41 -7.99 -13.05
CA ALA A 32 21.53 -8.81 -11.88
C ALA A 32 22.33 -8.09 -10.79
N HIS A 33 21.63 -7.54 -9.78
CA HIS A 33 22.24 -7.21 -8.49
C HIS A 33 21.40 -7.76 -7.34
N ARG A 34 22.09 -8.27 -6.32
CA ARG A 34 21.52 -8.85 -5.10
C ARG A 34 20.54 -7.85 -4.46
N ALA A 35 19.27 -8.25 -4.38
CA ALA A 35 18.13 -7.40 -4.03
C ALA A 35 18.21 -6.86 -2.59
N VAL A 36 18.70 -5.63 -2.44
CA VAL A 36 18.29 -4.76 -1.33
C VAL A 36 16.97 -4.14 -1.76
N SER A 37 15.94 -4.26 -0.92
CA SER A 37 14.64 -3.63 -1.21
C SER A 37 14.84 -2.12 -1.35
N VAL A 38 14.45 -1.55 -2.49
CA VAL A 38 14.52 -0.09 -2.70
C VAL A 38 13.51 0.66 -1.81
N TYR A 39 12.55 -0.06 -1.24
CA TYR A 39 11.55 0.45 -0.29
C TYR A 39 11.97 0.28 1.17
N ASP A 40 13.18 -0.23 1.43
CA ASP A 40 13.74 -0.21 2.78
C ASP A 40 13.95 1.26 3.23
N ALA A 41 13.56 1.56 4.47
CA ALA A 41 13.70 2.89 5.08
C ALA A 41 15.17 3.34 5.20
N THR A 42 16.13 2.42 5.06
CA THR A 42 17.58 2.72 5.10
C THR A 42 18.15 3.20 3.77
N VAL A 43 17.39 3.13 2.67
CA VAL A 43 17.82 3.64 1.35
C VAL A 43 17.61 5.15 1.31
N SER A 44 18.70 5.88 1.58
CA SER A 44 18.64 7.32 1.87
C SER A 44 18.55 8.22 0.64
N GLU A 45 19.14 7.85 -0.52
CA GLU A 45 19.17 8.77 -1.67
C GLU A 45 19.16 8.03 -3.01
N LEU A 46 18.04 8.16 -3.73
CA LEU A 46 17.96 7.90 -5.16
C LEU A 46 17.83 9.25 -5.87
N SER A 47 18.49 9.42 -7.02
CA SER A 47 18.69 10.72 -7.66
C SER A 47 17.38 11.53 -7.76
N PRO A 48 17.36 12.81 -7.36
CA PRO A 48 16.16 13.63 -7.44
C PRO A 48 15.69 13.73 -8.89
N LYS A 49 14.42 13.37 -9.11
CA LYS A 49 13.72 13.55 -10.38
C LYS A 49 12.71 14.69 -10.24
N PRO A 50 12.33 15.36 -11.35
CA PRO A 50 11.25 16.34 -11.30
C PRO A 50 9.97 15.69 -10.75
N PRO A 51 9.21 16.38 -9.88
CA PRO A 51 7.88 15.92 -9.47
C PRO A 51 7.00 15.57 -10.67
N GLY A 52 6.23 14.49 -10.56
CA GLY A 52 5.35 14.01 -11.64
C GLY A 52 6.01 13.11 -12.68
N ALA A 53 7.35 12.98 -12.69
CA ALA A 53 8.09 12.14 -13.63
C ALA A 53 8.23 10.69 -13.11
N PHE A 54 7.15 9.92 -13.21
CA PHE A 54 7.08 8.51 -12.85
C PHE A 54 6.05 7.77 -13.70
N ASP A 55 6.05 6.43 -13.65
CA ASP A 55 5.23 5.60 -14.52
C ASP A 55 3.93 5.16 -13.86
N MET A 56 3.98 4.81 -12.57
CA MET A 56 2.86 4.24 -11.82
C MET A 56 3.02 4.50 -10.32
N TYR A 57 1.98 4.21 -9.55
CA TYR A 57 2.09 4.16 -8.10
C TYR A 57 2.22 2.74 -7.59
N ILE A 58 2.99 2.57 -6.51
CA ILE A 58 2.83 1.45 -5.60
C ILE A 58 1.95 1.91 -4.44
N LEU A 59 0.82 1.23 -4.24
CA LEU A 59 0.08 1.33 -3.00
C LEU A 59 0.64 0.28 -2.04
N ALA A 60 1.31 0.75 -0.99
CA ALA A 60 1.86 -0.08 0.06
C ALA A 60 0.90 -0.08 1.26
N GLN A 61 0.38 -1.26 1.58
CA GLN A 61 -0.53 -1.45 2.72
C GLN A 61 0.14 -2.35 3.77
N SER A 62 -0.03 -2.00 5.04
CA SER A 62 0.55 -2.67 6.19
C SER A 62 -0.50 -3.44 6.98
N TRP A 63 -0.14 -4.65 7.39
CA TRP A 63 -0.87 -5.44 8.38
C TRP A 63 -0.31 -5.12 9.76
N GLN A 64 -0.96 -4.17 10.45
CA GLN A 64 -0.46 -3.61 11.71
C GLN A 64 -0.15 -4.65 12.81
N PRO A 65 -0.91 -5.74 12.97
CA PRO A 65 -0.54 -6.79 13.93
C PRO A 65 0.85 -7.37 13.72
N ALA A 66 1.37 -7.42 12.49
CA ALA A 66 2.72 -7.90 12.21
C ALA A 66 3.78 -6.91 12.68
N PHE A 67 3.57 -5.61 12.46
CA PHE A 67 4.44 -4.56 12.98
C PHE A 67 4.53 -4.63 14.50
N CYS A 68 3.41 -4.92 15.16
CA CYS A 68 3.28 -4.95 16.60
C CYS A 68 3.76 -6.25 17.26
N LEU A 69 4.50 -7.13 16.58
CA LEU A 69 5.07 -8.33 17.23
C LEU A 69 6.31 -8.01 18.06
N GLY A 70 6.74 -8.92 18.94
CA GLY A 70 8.00 -8.80 19.66
C GLY A 70 8.07 -7.58 20.59
N LYS A 71 9.12 -6.77 20.46
CA LYS A 71 9.33 -5.59 21.32
C LYS A 71 8.39 -4.45 20.93
N GLU A 72 7.89 -4.42 19.70
CA GLU A 72 7.04 -3.36 19.17
C GLU A 72 5.63 -3.38 19.81
N GLN A 73 5.24 -4.49 20.46
CA GLN A 73 4.01 -4.61 21.26
C GLN A 73 3.81 -3.47 22.28
N GLN A 74 4.90 -2.85 22.73
CA GLN A 74 4.87 -1.78 23.72
C GLN A 74 4.42 -0.42 23.18
N PHE A 75 4.37 -0.24 21.86
CA PHE A 75 3.95 1.04 21.28
C PHE A 75 2.47 1.33 21.57
N PRO A 76 2.07 2.61 21.75
CA PRO A 76 0.71 2.96 22.14
C PRO A 76 -0.38 2.41 21.22
N GLY A 77 -0.23 2.55 19.90
CA GLY A 77 -1.18 2.01 18.92
C GLY A 77 -1.20 0.48 18.86
N CYS A 78 -0.11 -0.18 19.27
CA CYS A 78 -0.07 -1.64 19.42
C CYS A 78 -0.79 -2.13 20.69
N ARG A 79 -0.75 -1.35 21.78
CA ARG A 79 -1.43 -1.68 23.06
C ARG A 79 -2.93 -1.38 23.02
N ALA A 80 -3.31 -0.31 22.33
CA ALA A 80 -4.69 0.13 22.20
C ALA A 80 -5.06 0.35 20.73
N PRO A 81 -5.09 -0.72 19.90
CA PRO A 81 -5.39 -0.57 18.49
C PRO A 81 -6.84 -0.15 18.28
N GLN A 82 -7.11 0.61 17.21
CA GLN A 82 -8.48 0.85 16.76
C GLN A 82 -9.13 -0.44 16.24
N SER A 83 -10.47 -0.47 16.20
CA SER A 83 -11.21 -1.64 15.73
C SER A 83 -10.87 -2.00 14.28
N TYR A 84 -10.71 -0.99 13.40
CA TYR A 84 -10.40 -1.18 11.99
C TYR A 84 -9.10 -1.96 11.78
N TRP A 85 -8.01 -1.56 12.47
CA TRP A 85 -6.68 -2.15 12.31
C TRP A 85 -6.62 -3.64 12.66
N ARG A 86 -7.58 -4.16 13.45
CA ARG A 86 -7.59 -5.56 13.89
C ARG A 86 -7.90 -6.54 12.77
N SER A 87 -8.60 -6.10 11.74
CA SER A 87 -9.03 -6.96 10.63
C SER A 87 -8.76 -6.36 9.25
N HIS A 88 -8.26 -5.11 9.18
CA HIS A 88 -7.98 -4.44 7.92
C HIS A 88 -6.51 -4.05 7.83
N LEU A 89 -6.00 -4.11 6.61
CA LEU A 89 -4.82 -3.38 6.19
C LEU A 89 -5.02 -1.88 6.42
N THR A 90 -3.91 -1.17 6.55
CA THR A 90 -3.87 0.28 6.57
C THR A 90 -2.73 0.79 5.69
N LEU A 91 -2.76 2.07 5.32
CA LEU A 91 -1.73 2.67 4.48
C LEU A 91 -0.36 2.64 5.17
N HIS A 92 0.62 2.18 4.42
CA HIS A 92 2.01 2.60 4.60
C HIS A 92 2.25 3.84 3.75
N GLY A 93 1.93 3.77 2.45
CA GLY A 93 2.06 4.91 1.55
C GLY A 93 1.68 4.65 0.10
N LEU A 94 1.75 5.73 -0.67
CA LEU A 94 1.43 5.78 -2.09
C LEU A 94 2.67 6.26 -2.85
N TRP A 95 3.46 5.35 -3.40
CA TRP A 95 4.82 5.65 -3.83
C TRP A 95 4.91 5.79 -5.36
N PRO A 96 5.30 6.96 -5.89
CA PRO A 96 5.69 7.09 -7.28
C PRO A 96 6.79 6.10 -7.67
N GLU A 97 6.62 5.39 -8.77
CA GLU A 97 7.48 4.29 -9.20
C GLU A 97 7.87 4.38 -10.67
N LEU A 98 9.08 3.92 -10.98
CA LEU A 98 9.61 3.83 -12.34
C LEU A 98 9.81 2.36 -12.73
N ALA A 99 9.29 1.96 -13.89
CA ALA A 99 9.21 0.56 -14.27
C ALA A 99 10.58 -0.09 -14.59
N GLY A 100 11.62 0.71 -14.82
CA GLY A 100 12.95 0.23 -15.24
C GLY A 100 14.12 0.96 -14.58
N SER A 101 13.88 1.73 -13.52
CA SER A 101 14.94 2.44 -12.80
C SER A 101 14.54 2.63 -11.34
N ALA A 102 15.47 3.09 -10.52
CA ALA A 102 15.21 3.31 -9.11
C ALA A 102 14.08 4.35 -8.91
N PRO A 103 13.17 4.15 -7.94
CA PRO A 103 12.07 5.07 -7.70
C PRO A 103 12.55 6.49 -7.39
N PRO A 104 11.81 7.53 -7.80
CA PRO A 104 12.10 8.90 -7.40
C PRO A 104 11.85 9.06 -5.89
N SER A 105 12.71 9.82 -5.22
CA SER A 105 12.54 10.15 -3.80
C SER A 105 13.01 11.57 -3.51
N PHE A 106 12.43 12.21 -2.48
CA PHE A 106 12.85 13.54 -2.01
C PHE A 106 12.88 14.60 -3.12
N CYS A 107 11.84 14.63 -3.98
CA CYS A 107 11.86 15.40 -5.23
C CYS A 107 11.69 16.92 -5.06
N SER A 108 11.29 17.37 -3.88
CA SER A 108 11.15 18.79 -3.56
C SER A 108 11.46 19.05 -2.07
N GLY A 109 11.75 20.31 -1.74
CA GLY A 109 11.93 20.77 -0.36
C GLY A 109 10.67 21.38 0.25
N GLU A 110 9.49 21.10 -0.32
CA GLU A 110 8.24 21.66 0.18
C GLU A 110 7.91 21.18 1.60
N ALA A 111 7.52 22.11 2.45
CA ALA A 111 7.25 21.81 3.84
C ALA A 111 6.00 20.94 3.99
N PHE A 112 6.09 19.95 4.88
CA PHE A 112 4.93 19.21 5.33
C PHE A 112 4.04 20.07 6.23
N ASP A 113 2.73 20.08 6.01
CA ASP A 113 1.74 20.85 6.78
C ASP A 113 0.67 19.90 7.32
N ALA A 114 0.88 19.43 8.56
CA ALA A 114 -0.02 18.50 9.24
C ALA A 114 -1.42 19.12 9.43
N ASP A 115 -1.48 20.34 9.98
CA ASP A 115 -2.72 21.06 10.25
C ASP A 115 -3.60 21.19 8.99
N LYS A 116 -2.97 21.37 7.83
CA LYS A 116 -3.66 21.41 6.54
C LYS A 116 -4.28 20.05 6.18
N ILE A 117 -3.56 18.95 6.26
CA ILE A 117 -4.15 17.64 5.91
C ILE A 117 -5.19 17.20 6.95
N GLU A 118 -4.97 17.48 8.24
CA GLU A 118 -5.88 17.10 9.32
C GLU A 118 -7.22 17.83 9.21
N ARG A 119 -7.19 19.13 8.89
CA ARG A 119 -8.39 19.94 8.69
C ARG A 119 -9.19 19.52 7.45
N GLU A 120 -8.52 19.24 6.34
CA GLU A 120 -9.20 18.98 5.06
C GLU A 120 -9.70 17.53 4.93
N LEU A 121 -8.99 16.54 5.49
CA LEU A 121 -9.36 15.12 5.41
C LEU A 121 -10.11 14.64 6.65
N GLY A 122 -9.91 15.30 7.79
CA GLY A 122 -10.40 14.86 9.09
C GLY A 122 -9.41 13.91 9.78
N ILE A 123 -9.05 14.24 11.02
CA ILE A 123 -8.09 13.48 11.82
C ILE A 123 -8.50 12.01 12.02
N ASP A 124 -9.79 11.74 12.19
CA ASP A 124 -10.30 10.38 12.39
C ASP A 124 -10.03 9.49 11.16
N ALA A 125 -10.17 10.04 9.94
CA ALA A 125 -9.89 9.30 8.71
C ALA A 125 -8.38 9.01 8.58
N LEU A 126 -7.53 9.99 8.92
CA LEU A 126 -6.08 9.82 8.93
C LEU A 126 -5.65 8.74 9.93
N HIS A 127 -6.13 8.79 11.17
CA HIS A 127 -5.82 7.78 12.19
C HIS A 127 -6.36 6.40 11.80
N GLN A 128 -7.59 6.31 11.27
CA GLN A 128 -8.17 5.03 10.92
C GLN A 128 -7.43 4.35 9.76
N TYR A 129 -7.12 5.11 8.68
CA TYR A 129 -6.63 4.53 7.43
C TYR A 129 -5.11 4.65 7.23
N TRP A 130 -4.41 5.56 7.90
CA TRP A 130 -2.96 5.75 7.77
C TRP A 130 -2.28 5.95 9.14
N PRO A 131 -2.38 4.97 10.06
CA PRO A 131 -1.93 5.15 11.43
C PRO A 131 -0.41 5.15 11.58
N ASP A 132 0.11 5.96 12.51
CA ASP A 132 1.41 5.72 13.14
C ASP A 132 1.20 5.04 14.50
N VAL A 133 1.30 3.71 14.52
CA VAL A 133 1.07 2.92 15.73
C VAL A 133 2.17 3.11 16.80
N LYS A 134 3.30 3.76 16.47
CA LYS A 134 4.42 4.03 17.42
C LYS A 134 4.09 5.10 18.44
N TYR A 135 3.12 5.97 18.14
CA TYR A 135 2.73 7.08 19.00
C TYR A 135 1.26 6.96 19.40
N SER A 136 0.88 7.63 20.48
CA SER A 136 -0.54 7.84 20.78
C SER A 136 -1.11 8.85 19.80
N GLU A 137 -2.39 8.72 19.45
CA GLU A 137 -3.11 9.65 18.56
C GLU A 137 -3.12 11.10 19.03
N ALA A 138 -2.88 11.35 20.32
CA ALA A 138 -2.75 12.69 20.89
C ALA A 138 -1.30 13.24 20.84
N SER A 139 -0.33 12.46 20.35
CA SER A 139 1.07 12.85 20.30
C SER A 139 1.33 13.79 19.12
N PRO A 140 2.07 14.89 19.30
CA PRO A 140 2.50 15.72 18.18
C PRO A 140 3.47 14.99 17.22
N GLN A 141 4.08 13.88 17.65
CA GLN A 141 4.92 13.04 16.78
C GLN A 141 4.10 12.09 15.90
N TYR A 142 2.79 11.96 16.08
CA TYR A 142 1.96 11.05 15.28
C TYR A 142 2.05 11.37 13.78
N ALA A 143 2.13 12.66 13.45
CA ALA A 143 2.26 13.14 12.08
C ALA A 143 3.67 12.97 11.48
N ASP A 144 4.68 12.52 12.24
CA ASP A 144 6.04 12.32 11.72
C ASP A 144 6.09 11.22 10.64
N PHE A 145 5.22 10.22 10.75
CA PHE A 145 5.09 9.21 9.70
C PHE A 145 4.53 9.79 8.41
N TRP A 146 3.45 10.58 8.49
CA TRP A 146 2.89 11.27 7.32
C TRP A 146 3.90 12.24 6.71
N LYS A 147 4.66 12.95 7.56
CA LYS A 147 5.75 13.81 7.12
C LYS A 147 6.80 13.03 6.35
N HIS A 148 7.21 11.85 6.83
CA HIS A 148 8.17 11.00 6.13
C HIS A 148 7.64 10.59 4.75
N GLU A 149 6.42 10.05 4.70
CA GLU A 149 5.79 9.58 3.47
C GLU A 149 5.60 10.72 2.46
N TRP A 150 5.22 11.90 2.93
CA TRP A 150 5.16 13.10 2.09
C TRP A 150 6.54 13.47 1.55
N THR A 151 7.52 13.65 2.46
CA THR A 151 8.85 14.17 2.12
C THR A 151 9.56 13.25 1.14
N ARG A 152 9.50 11.93 1.38
CA ARG A 152 10.18 10.93 0.56
C ARG A 152 9.43 10.62 -0.73
N HIS A 153 8.10 10.44 -0.67
CA HIS A 153 7.32 9.91 -1.80
C HIS A 153 6.32 10.92 -2.36
N GLY A 154 5.58 11.60 -1.49
CA GLY A 154 4.55 12.57 -1.89
C GLY A 154 5.08 13.72 -2.74
N THR A 155 6.24 14.29 -2.39
CA THR A 155 6.91 15.35 -3.17
C THR A 155 7.25 14.96 -4.61
N CYS A 156 7.34 13.65 -4.90
CA CYS A 156 7.61 13.12 -6.23
C CYS A 156 6.35 12.92 -7.07
N SER A 157 5.16 12.98 -6.47
CA SER A 157 3.89 12.73 -7.16
C SER A 157 3.48 13.85 -8.12
N GLY A 158 3.98 15.07 -7.89
CA GLY A 158 3.50 16.29 -8.59
C GLY A 158 2.06 16.68 -8.22
N LEU A 159 1.49 16.07 -7.18
CA LEU A 159 0.21 16.46 -6.59
C LEU A 159 0.46 17.42 -5.43
N GLU A 160 -0.50 18.33 -5.21
CA GLU A 160 -0.56 19.09 -3.95
C GLU A 160 -0.75 18.14 -2.76
N GLN A 161 -0.16 18.48 -1.62
CA GLN A 161 -0.17 17.63 -0.41
C GLN A 161 -1.55 17.09 -0.03
N VAL A 162 -2.57 17.96 0.06
CA VAL A 162 -3.94 17.54 0.40
C VAL A 162 -4.48 16.55 -0.63
N ALA A 163 -4.20 16.77 -1.93
CA ALA A 163 -4.65 15.86 -2.99
C ALA A 163 -3.93 14.50 -2.89
N TYR A 164 -2.62 14.49 -2.63
CA TYR A 164 -1.85 13.25 -2.43
C TYR A 164 -2.44 12.38 -1.30
N PHE A 165 -2.61 12.96 -0.11
CA PHE A 165 -3.19 12.23 1.03
C PHE A 165 -4.65 11.82 0.76
N THR A 166 -5.44 12.69 0.10
CA THR A 166 -6.84 12.39 -0.24
C THR A 166 -6.94 11.19 -1.17
N HIS A 167 -6.09 11.12 -2.20
CA HIS A 167 -6.10 10.02 -3.14
C HIS A 167 -5.63 8.70 -2.49
N ALA A 168 -4.58 8.75 -1.66
CA ALA A 168 -4.12 7.58 -0.93
C ALA A 168 -5.20 7.02 0.02
N ILE A 169 -5.83 7.87 0.84
CA ILE A 169 -6.91 7.46 1.75
C ILE A 169 -8.12 6.95 0.98
N ASN A 170 -8.48 7.58 -0.14
CA ASN A 170 -9.61 7.13 -0.95
C ASN A 170 -9.39 5.76 -1.59
N LEU A 171 -8.15 5.40 -1.94
CA LEU A 171 -7.82 4.05 -2.38
C LEU A 171 -7.97 3.06 -1.22
N GLU A 172 -7.37 3.36 -0.07
CA GLU A 172 -7.38 2.47 1.11
C GLU A 172 -8.79 2.17 1.61
N ARG A 173 -9.61 3.20 1.80
CA ARG A 173 -10.97 3.03 2.33
C ARG A 173 -11.93 2.37 1.36
N ASN A 174 -11.56 2.24 0.08
CA ASN A 174 -12.45 1.72 -0.94
C ASN A 174 -12.27 0.20 -1.06
N GLU A 175 -13.17 -0.52 -0.41
CA GLU A 175 -13.21 -1.99 -0.36
C GLU A 175 -13.40 -2.66 -1.74
N THR A 176 -13.71 -1.89 -2.79
CA THR A 176 -13.77 -2.43 -4.16
C THR A 176 -12.44 -2.27 -4.91
N LEU A 177 -11.60 -1.30 -4.50
CA LEU A 177 -10.37 -0.93 -5.17
C LEU A 177 -9.14 -1.59 -4.52
N ALA A 178 -8.96 -1.42 -3.20
CA ALA A 178 -7.81 -1.94 -2.46
C ALA A 178 -8.24 -2.71 -1.18
N PRO A 179 -9.08 -3.76 -1.31
CA PRO A 179 -9.61 -4.45 -0.15
C PRO A 179 -8.53 -5.16 0.67
N THR A 180 -8.78 -5.28 1.97
CA THR A 180 -8.26 -6.41 2.73
C THR A 180 -9.07 -7.65 2.36
N PRO A 181 -8.49 -8.68 1.70
CA PRO A 181 -9.26 -9.84 1.27
C PRO A 181 -9.95 -10.52 2.45
N GLN A 182 -11.19 -10.98 2.26
CA GLN A 182 -11.96 -11.68 3.31
C GLN A 182 -11.16 -12.86 3.89
N LEU A 183 -10.36 -13.54 3.06
CA LEU A 183 -9.43 -14.58 3.49
C LEU A 183 -8.53 -14.13 4.64
N VAL A 184 -7.99 -12.91 4.58
CA VAL A 184 -7.13 -12.35 5.64
C VAL A 184 -7.95 -12.07 6.89
N GLN A 185 -9.14 -11.47 6.74
CA GLN A 185 -10.02 -11.13 7.86
C GLN A 185 -10.51 -12.38 8.61
N ASP A 186 -10.85 -13.45 7.90
CA ASP A 186 -11.35 -14.71 8.47
C ASP A 186 -10.26 -15.53 9.18
N HIS A 187 -8.98 -15.23 8.90
CA HIS A 187 -7.83 -15.98 9.43
C HIS A 187 -6.98 -15.16 10.39
N VAL A 188 -7.49 -14.06 10.94
CA VAL A 188 -6.78 -13.29 11.99
C VAL A 188 -6.41 -14.21 13.16
N GLY A 189 -5.12 -14.25 13.50
CA GLY A 189 -4.54 -15.16 14.51
C GLY A 189 -4.23 -16.58 13.99
N GLY A 190 -4.62 -16.90 12.76
CA GLY A 190 -4.47 -18.20 12.13
C GLY A 190 -3.35 -18.27 11.09
N GLN A 191 -3.40 -19.33 10.27
CA GLN A 191 -2.49 -19.53 9.13
C GLN A 191 -3.27 -19.73 7.85
N VAL A 192 -2.68 -19.29 6.74
CA VAL A 192 -3.19 -19.51 5.39
C VAL A 192 -2.08 -20.06 4.50
N ASP A 193 -2.44 -20.85 3.49
CA ASP A 193 -1.49 -21.24 2.45
C ASP A 193 -1.09 -20.01 1.61
N VAL A 194 0.21 -19.84 1.38
CA VAL A 194 0.78 -18.66 0.69
C VAL A 194 0.29 -18.58 -0.76
N LYS A 195 0.04 -19.70 -1.45
CA LYS A 195 -0.51 -19.67 -2.81
C LYS A 195 -1.94 -19.15 -2.81
N THR A 196 -2.74 -19.56 -1.83
CA THR A 196 -4.10 -19.04 -1.62
C THR A 196 -4.09 -17.55 -1.29
N LEU A 197 -3.16 -17.11 -0.43
CA LEU A 197 -3.01 -15.69 -0.08
C LEU A 197 -2.63 -14.84 -1.31
N ARG A 198 -1.66 -15.27 -2.11
CA ARG A 198 -1.30 -14.60 -3.37
C ARG A 198 -2.48 -14.53 -4.33
N ALA A 199 -3.26 -15.61 -4.45
CA ALA A 199 -4.45 -15.61 -5.30
C ALA A 199 -5.52 -14.61 -4.81
N ALA A 200 -5.68 -14.46 -3.49
CA ALA A 200 -6.63 -13.51 -2.90
C ALA A 200 -6.23 -12.04 -3.16
N PHE A 201 -4.94 -11.74 -3.16
CA PHE A 201 -4.45 -10.40 -3.51
C PHE A 201 -4.35 -10.18 -5.01
N GLY A 202 -4.18 -11.21 -5.83
CA GLY A 202 -3.97 -11.09 -7.27
C GLY A 202 -2.54 -10.68 -7.61
N ASP A 203 -2.39 -9.81 -8.62
CA ASP A 203 -1.08 -9.33 -9.08
C ASP A 203 -0.50 -8.29 -8.11
N ALA A 204 0.34 -8.77 -7.19
CA ALA A 204 0.88 -8.04 -6.05
C ALA A 204 2.18 -8.68 -5.55
N ALA A 205 2.94 -7.92 -4.76
CA ALA A 205 4.06 -8.47 -3.99
C ALA A 205 3.70 -8.53 -2.50
N LEU A 206 3.81 -9.72 -1.88
CA LEU A 206 3.51 -9.91 -0.47
C LEU A 206 4.79 -9.85 0.37
N LYS A 207 4.85 -8.94 1.34
CA LYS A 207 5.93 -8.90 2.32
C LYS A 207 5.56 -9.76 3.51
N CYS A 208 6.49 -10.63 3.88
CA CYS A 208 6.45 -11.40 5.10
C CYS A 208 7.71 -11.21 5.94
N GLN A 209 7.53 -11.22 7.25
CA GLN A 209 8.60 -11.19 8.24
C GLN A 209 8.83 -12.59 8.79
N HIS A 210 10.07 -12.89 9.15
CA HIS A 210 10.42 -14.17 9.77
C HIS A 210 10.59 -13.93 11.28
N SER A 211 9.63 -14.41 12.06
CA SER A 211 9.72 -14.34 13.51
C SER A 211 10.70 -15.41 14.00
N HIS A 212 11.83 -14.97 14.57
CA HIS A 212 12.70 -15.82 15.37
C HIS A 212 12.08 -15.95 16.76
N GLY A 213 11.64 -17.16 17.11
CA GLY A 213 10.83 -17.46 18.29
C GLY A 213 11.14 -16.61 19.52
N SER A 214 10.28 -15.62 19.79
CA SER A 214 10.11 -15.00 21.09
C SER A 214 8.67 -14.46 21.20
N GLY A 215 7.75 -15.36 21.55
CA GLY A 215 6.61 -15.02 22.44
C GLY A 215 5.42 -14.24 21.89
N GLY A 216 5.10 -14.28 20.59
CA GLY A 216 3.94 -13.54 20.05
C GLY A 216 2.92 -14.36 19.24
N VAL A 217 3.24 -15.59 18.86
CA VAL A 217 2.30 -16.47 18.12
C VAL A 217 1.94 -17.63 19.03
N GLU A 218 0.69 -17.65 19.52
CA GLU A 218 0.13 -18.85 20.15
C GLU A 218 0.27 -20.02 19.16
N GLY A 219 1.02 -21.06 19.54
CA GLY A 219 1.19 -22.25 18.68
C GLY A 219 2.62 -22.72 18.38
N GLY A 220 3.66 -22.20 19.04
CA GLY A 220 4.92 -22.94 19.23
C GLY A 220 5.78 -23.23 17.99
N ALA A 221 5.54 -22.59 16.84
CA ALA A 221 6.44 -22.70 15.69
C ALA A 221 7.75 -21.92 15.96
N LYS A 222 8.89 -22.62 16.00
CA LYS A 222 10.22 -22.04 16.27
C LYS A 222 10.67 -21.01 15.21
N HIS A 223 10.03 -21.03 14.04
CA HIS A 223 10.13 -20.03 12.98
C HIS A 223 8.75 -19.87 12.34
N ALA A 224 8.16 -18.69 12.43
CA ALA A 224 6.89 -18.40 11.77
C ALA A 224 7.13 -17.33 10.69
N THR A 225 6.68 -17.60 9.46
CA THR A 225 6.55 -16.59 8.41
C THR A 225 5.25 -15.85 8.66
N VAL A 226 5.31 -14.54 8.78
CA VAL A 226 4.20 -13.68 9.20
C VAL A 226 3.90 -12.70 8.08
N PHE A 227 2.65 -12.64 7.61
CA PHE A 227 2.22 -11.66 6.62
C PHE A 227 2.27 -10.26 7.22
N SER A 228 2.97 -9.34 6.57
CA SER A 228 3.19 -8.00 7.10
C SER A 228 2.73 -6.87 6.19
N GLN A 229 2.89 -7.00 4.87
CA GLN A 229 2.51 -5.93 3.94
C GLN A 229 2.14 -6.50 2.57
N VAL A 230 1.44 -5.68 1.77
CA VAL A 230 1.18 -5.96 0.36
C VAL A 230 1.45 -4.72 -0.48
N PHE A 231 2.11 -4.92 -1.63
CA PHE A 231 2.35 -3.89 -2.63
C PHE A 231 1.51 -4.19 -3.87
N THR A 232 0.69 -3.22 -4.28
CA THR A 232 -0.11 -3.29 -5.51
C THR A 232 0.23 -2.11 -6.42
N CYS A 233 0.13 -2.31 -7.74
CA CYS A 233 0.51 -1.30 -8.72
C CYS A 233 -0.71 -0.62 -9.32
N TRP A 234 -0.61 0.70 -9.52
CA TRP A 234 -1.72 1.57 -9.91
C TRP A 234 -1.33 2.53 -11.03
N GLN A 235 -2.18 2.60 -12.05
CA GLN A 235 -2.06 3.60 -13.10
C GLN A 235 -2.34 5.00 -12.57
N LYS A 236 -1.86 6.00 -13.30
CA LYS A 236 -2.19 7.41 -13.08
C LYS A 236 -2.71 8.07 -14.35
N ASP A 237 -3.53 9.09 -14.18
CA ASP A 237 -3.96 9.95 -15.28
C ASP A 237 -2.90 11.01 -15.64
N ALA A 238 -3.19 11.85 -16.63
CA ALA A 238 -2.30 12.93 -17.07
C ALA A 238 -2.03 14.01 -16.01
N ARG A 239 -2.80 14.02 -14.90
CA ARG A 239 -2.63 14.91 -13.74
C ARG A 239 -2.02 14.18 -12.55
N ASN A 240 -1.46 12.99 -12.79
CA ASN A 240 -0.87 12.12 -11.77
C ASN A 240 -1.87 11.61 -10.72
N VAL A 241 -3.17 11.64 -10.99
CA VAL A 241 -4.16 11.06 -10.07
C VAL A 241 -4.16 9.53 -10.22
N PRO A 242 -4.02 8.74 -9.14
CA PRO A 242 -4.14 7.29 -9.25
C PRO A 242 -5.56 6.89 -9.68
N THR A 243 -5.66 5.89 -10.56
CA THR A 243 -6.92 5.53 -11.21
C THR A 243 -7.31 4.09 -10.97
N GLN A 244 -6.66 3.16 -11.67
CA GLN A 244 -7.00 1.73 -11.65
C GLN A 244 -5.77 0.88 -11.39
N ARG A 245 -6.01 -0.27 -10.75
CA ARG A 245 -4.99 -1.27 -10.54
C ARG A 245 -4.47 -1.81 -11.88
N CYS A 246 -3.17 -2.06 -11.96
CA CYS A 246 -2.54 -2.67 -13.13
C CYS A 246 -1.49 -3.71 -12.73
N PRO A 247 -0.97 -4.48 -13.70
CA PRO A 247 0.10 -5.42 -13.44
C PRO A 247 1.38 -4.73 -12.94
N CYS A 248 1.97 -5.31 -11.90
CA CYS A 248 3.23 -4.91 -11.33
C CYS A 248 4.41 -5.40 -12.20
N PRO A 249 5.45 -4.56 -12.38
CA PRO A 249 6.65 -4.97 -13.09
C PRO A 249 7.46 -5.99 -12.27
N PRO A 250 8.35 -6.77 -12.92
CA PRO A 250 9.08 -7.87 -12.28
C PRO A 250 9.87 -7.49 -11.03
N HIS A 251 10.43 -6.27 -10.95
CA HIS A 251 11.17 -5.84 -9.76
C HIS A 251 10.27 -5.66 -8.54
N ILE A 252 9.02 -5.24 -8.74
CA ILE A 252 8.04 -5.21 -7.65
C ILE A 252 7.69 -6.63 -7.22
N HIS A 253 7.46 -7.55 -8.16
CA HIS A 253 7.24 -8.95 -7.81
C HIS A 253 8.42 -9.57 -7.03
N SER A 254 9.65 -9.10 -7.31
CA SER A 254 10.84 -9.55 -6.58
C SER A 254 10.88 -9.07 -5.12
N GLU A 255 10.03 -8.12 -4.73
CA GLU A 255 9.84 -7.71 -3.35
C GLU A 255 9.06 -8.74 -2.53
N ASP A 256 8.41 -9.74 -3.13
CA ASP A 256 7.68 -10.77 -2.39
C ASP A 256 8.64 -11.63 -1.54
N THR A 257 8.40 -11.67 -0.21
CA THR A 257 9.24 -12.40 0.75
C THR A 257 8.51 -13.53 1.47
N CYS A 258 7.30 -13.89 1.06
CA CYS A 258 6.46 -14.87 1.76
C CYS A 258 6.81 -16.34 1.46
N GLY A 259 7.71 -16.60 0.51
CA GLY A 259 8.20 -17.95 0.22
C GLY A 259 7.09 -18.91 -0.25
N LYS A 260 7.04 -20.09 0.38
CA LYS A 260 6.10 -21.20 0.08
C LYS A 260 5.54 -21.79 1.38
N GLY A 261 4.48 -22.59 1.28
CA GLY A 261 3.87 -23.25 2.43
C GLY A 261 2.83 -22.36 3.09
N SER A 262 2.81 -22.33 4.43
CA SER A 262 1.87 -21.54 5.22
C SER A 262 2.48 -20.25 5.75
N VAL A 263 1.65 -19.23 5.89
CA VAL A 263 1.98 -17.93 6.50
C VAL A 263 0.96 -17.62 7.59
N THR A 264 1.43 -17.10 8.72
CA THR A 264 0.58 -16.62 9.81
C THR A 264 0.00 -15.24 9.45
N ILE A 265 -1.31 -15.07 9.68
CA ILE A 265 -1.96 -13.76 9.70
C ILE A 265 -2.05 -13.35 11.18
N PRO A 266 -1.12 -12.53 11.70
CA PRO A 266 -1.05 -12.27 13.13
C PRO A 266 -2.27 -11.46 13.60
N ALA A 267 -2.71 -11.71 14.83
CA ALA A 267 -3.64 -10.84 15.55
C ALA A 267 -2.85 -9.85 16.43
N PHE A 268 -3.46 -8.73 16.79
CA PHE A 268 -2.88 -7.91 17.86
C PHE A 268 -2.76 -8.74 19.14
N PRO A 269 -1.72 -8.52 19.97
CA PRO A 269 -1.63 -9.16 21.27
C PRO A 269 -2.88 -8.86 22.09
N ALA A 270 -3.35 -9.84 22.87
CA ALA A 270 -4.39 -9.58 23.86
C ALA A 270 -3.91 -8.45 24.78
N ALA A 271 -4.79 -7.48 25.07
CA ALA A 271 -4.48 -6.43 26.02
C ALA A 271 -4.08 -7.10 27.34
N ALA A 272 -2.88 -6.80 27.84
CA ALA A 272 -2.46 -7.27 29.14
C ALA A 272 -3.51 -6.79 30.14
N ALA A 273 -4.21 -7.73 30.80
CA ALA A 273 -5.15 -7.39 31.84
C ALA A 273 -4.41 -6.49 32.84
N ALA A 274 -4.92 -5.28 33.05
CA ALA A 274 -4.39 -4.39 34.06
C ALA A 274 -4.34 -5.19 35.37
N ALA A 275 -3.12 -5.45 35.87
CA ALA A 275 -2.94 -5.96 37.20
C ALA A 275 -3.42 -4.84 38.14
N ASN A 276 -4.70 -4.88 38.50
CA ASN A 276 -5.25 -4.12 39.61
C ASN A 276 -4.60 -4.66 40.88
N GLY A 277 -3.44 -4.11 41.21
CA GLY A 277 -2.86 -4.19 42.53
C GLY A 277 -3.35 -3.00 43.35
N ASP A 278 -4.53 -3.15 43.94
CA ASP A 278 -4.92 -2.43 45.15
C ASP A 278 -4.92 -3.49 46.27
N ASP A 279 -3.91 -3.41 47.14
CA ASP A 279 -3.87 -4.02 48.48
C ASP A 279 -3.57 -2.89 49.48
#